data_AF-K0RZK8-F1
#
_entry.id   AF-K0RZK8-F1
#
_cell.length_a   1.000
_cell.length_b   1.000
_cell.length_c   1.000
_cell.angle_alpha   90.00
_cell.angle_beta   90.00
_cell.angle_gamma   90.00
#
_symmetry.space_group_name_H-M   'P 1'
#
loop_
_entity.id
_entity.type
_entity.pdbx_description
1 polymer ?
#
loop_
_entity_poly.entity_id
_entity_poly.type
_entity_poly.pdbx_seq_one_letter_code
_entity_poly.pdbx_strand_id
1 'polypeptide(L)'
;MAEDDSPYQYQTRDRNKNKEALIREDYWYYSGKRPPRRLNIDDFPANDPTWNAWGECTKSESTGNSCVYVSLRQRVPAYGKYAFSIQLGADEYAKLGKILRSSSPNWNEAAALVDAGGVDQRMPAPAVDAELKMALFATQMLTSPNFSGVARELLVSRYYVNEYAFSLKEMAKAIDERDAATALGLWEFGKDSWNSYISIINRAISPKVGDKFDAIV
;
A
#
# COMPACT_ATOMS: atom_id res chain seq x y z
N MET A 1 7.93 -5.97 -27.62
CA MET A 1 9.38 -6.20 -27.54
C MET A 1 9.98 -5.16 -26.61
N ALA A 2 10.13 -5.57 -25.36
CA ALA A 2 11.25 -5.30 -24.48
C ALA A 2 11.09 -6.39 -23.42
N GLU A 3 11.84 -7.48 -23.57
CA GLU A 3 12.01 -8.44 -22.48
C GLU A 3 12.68 -7.66 -21.35
N ASP A 4 11.90 -7.36 -20.32
CA ASP A 4 12.34 -6.68 -19.12
C ASP A 4 13.19 -7.68 -18.34
N ASP A 5 14.48 -7.71 -18.67
CA ASP A 5 15.52 -8.52 -18.04
C ASP A 5 15.83 -7.97 -16.64
N SER A 6 14.80 -8.04 -15.78
CA SER A 6 14.75 -7.39 -14.50
C SER A 6 15.20 -8.37 -13.41
N PRO A 7 16.16 -8.00 -12.53
CA PRO A 7 16.71 -8.90 -11.51
C PRO A 7 15.75 -9.24 -10.36
N TYR A 8 14.43 -9.12 -10.54
CA TYR A 8 13.44 -9.13 -9.46
C TYR A 8 12.45 -10.30 -9.60
N GLN A 9 12.61 -11.32 -8.74
CA GLN A 9 11.84 -12.58 -8.75
C GLN A 9 10.34 -12.42 -8.46
N TYR A 10 9.93 -11.36 -7.77
CA TYR A 10 8.53 -11.11 -7.40
C TYR A 10 7.97 -9.91 -8.17
N GLN A 11 8.02 -9.98 -9.51
CA GLN A 11 7.29 -9.03 -10.34
C GLN A 11 5.82 -9.43 -10.40
N THR A 12 5.12 -9.10 -9.31
CA THR A 12 3.69 -8.76 -9.28
C THR A 12 2.65 -9.88 -9.32
N ARG A 13 1.57 -9.67 -8.54
CA ARG A 13 0.36 -10.53 -8.49
C ARG A 13 -0.20 -10.80 -9.90
N ASP A 14 -0.71 -12.01 -10.18
CA ASP A 14 -1.53 -12.25 -11.38
C ASP A 14 -2.77 -11.34 -11.35
N ARG A 15 -2.85 -10.44 -12.34
CA ARG A 15 -3.87 -9.39 -12.41
C ARG A 15 -5.04 -9.72 -13.33
N ASN A 16 -5.15 -10.96 -13.79
CA ASN A 16 -6.30 -11.42 -14.57
C ASN A 16 -7.62 -11.08 -13.86
N LYS A 17 -8.33 -10.07 -14.36
CA LYS A 17 -9.54 -9.46 -13.80
C LYS A 17 -9.45 -8.99 -12.33
N ASN A 18 -8.25 -8.84 -11.76
CA ASN A 18 -8.06 -8.53 -10.33
C ASN A 18 -8.80 -9.46 -9.36
N LYS A 19 -8.98 -10.76 -9.71
CA LYS A 19 -9.79 -11.69 -8.90
C LYS A 19 -9.29 -11.91 -7.48
N GLU A 20 -7.98 -11.82 -7.24
CA GLU A 20 -7.37 -11.98 -5.92
C GLU A 20 -7.01 -10.64 -5.26
N ALA A 21 -7.47 -9.52 -5.82
CA ALA A 21 -7.25 -8.22 -5.20
C ALA A 21 -8.13 -8.07 -3.97
N LEU A 22 -7.59 -7.50 -2.89
CA LEU A 22 -8.38 -7.02 -1.77
C LEU A 22 -9.40 -5.98 -2.24
N ILE A 23 -8.99 -5.10 -3.16
CA ILE A 23 -9.83 -4.08 -3.77
C ILE A 23 -9.75 -4.23 -5.29
N ARG A 24 -10.87 -4.60 -5.91
CA ARG A 24 -10.94 -4.81 -7.37
C ARG A 24 -10.53 -3.59 -8.19
N GLU A 25 -10.97 -2.41 -7.75
CA GLU A 25 -10.89 -1.13 -8.47
C GLU A 25 -9.62 -0.35 -8.09
N ASP A 26 -8.48 -0.80 -8.62
CA ASP A 26 -7.17 -0.17 -8.45
C ASP A 26 -6.64 0.45 -9.76
N TYR A 27 -5.44 1.05 -9.72
CA TYR A 27 -4.86 1.71 -10.89
C TYR A 27 -4.69 0.78 -12.10
N TRP A 28 -4.32 -0.49 -11.88
CA TRP A 28 -4.20 -1.47 -12.96
C TRP A 28 -5.55 -1.75 -13.60
N TYR A 29 -6.60 -1.97 -12.79
CA TYR A 29 -7.95 -2.20 -13.28
C TYR A 29 -8.43 -1.08 -14.23
N TYR A 30 -8.14 0.17 -13.88
CA TYR A 30 -8.58 1.33 -14.65
C TYR A 30 -7.71 1.64 -15.87
N SER A 31 -6.39 1.45 -15.77
CA SER A 31 -5.45 1.97 -16.78
C SER A 31 -4.76 0.88 -17.61
N GLY A 32 -4.74 -0.37 -17.14
CA GLY A 32 -3.89 -1.43 -17.68
C GLY A 32 -2.39 -1.15 -17.53
N LYS A 33 -2.00 -0.17 -16.70
CA LYS A 33 -0.62 0.24 -16.45
C LYS A 33 -0.22 -0.03 -15.00
N ARG A 34 1.07 -0.23 -14.77
CA ARG A 34 1.66 -0.49 -13.45
C ARG A 34 2.38 0.75 -12.93
N PRO A 35 2.05 1.24 -11.73
CA PRO A 35 2.91 2.15 -10.99
C PRO A 35 4.34 1.61 -10.83
N PRO A 36 5.34 2.50 -10.64
CA PRO A 36 6.69 2.07 -10.28
C PRO A 36 6.68 1.16 -9.05
N ARG A 37 7.65 0.26 -8.92
CA ARG A 37 7.72 -0.65 -7.76
C ARG A 37 7.72 0.10 -6.43
N ARG A 38 8.52 1.16 -6.38
CA ARG A 38 8.66 2.03 -5.22
C ARG A 38 8.38 3.46 -5.67
N LEU A 39 7.50 4.14 -4.94
CA LEU A 39 7.39 5.58 -5.05
C LEU A 39 8.38 6.23 -4.11
N ASN A 40 9.27 7.06 -4.66
CA ASN A 40 10.12 7.95 -3.87
C ASN A 40 9.64 9.38 -4.06
N ILE A 41 9.18 10.01 -2.97
CA ILE A 41 8.64 11.37 -3.01
C ILE A 41 9.66 12.41 -3.49
N ASP A 42 10.97 12.14 -3.30
CA ASP A 42 12.06 13.01 -3.76
C ASP A 42 12.32 12.91 -5.27
N ASP A 43 11.96 11.77 -5.87
CA ASP A 43 12.15 11.50 -7.32
C ASP A 43 10.89 11.73 -8.15
N PHE A 44 9.74 12.01 -7.51
CA PHE A 44 8.53 12.36 -8.25
C PHE A 44 8.62 13.78 -8.78
N PRO A 45 8.54 13.99 -10.11
CA PRO A 45 8.08 15.28 -10.59
C PRO A 45 6.69 15.44 -9.99
N ALA A 46 6.52 16.45 -9.15
CA ALA A 46 5.24 16.88 -8.62
C ALA A 46 4.33 17.41 -9.76
N ASN A 47 4.39 16.85 -10.96
CA ASN A 47 3.72 17.29 -12.18
C ASN A 47 3.61 16.15 -13.22
N ASP A 48 4.04 14.91 -12.94
CA ASP A 48 3.94 13.83 -13.95
C ASP A 48 2.46 13.50 -14.24
N PRO A 49 1.94 13.82 -15.46
CA PRO A 49 0.55 13.61 -15.85
C PRO A 49 0.13 12.13 -15.87
N THR A 50 1.05 11.17 -15.79
CA THR A 50 0.77 9.72 -15.78
C THR A 50 0.23 9.26 -14.44
N TRP A 51 0.83 9.79 -13.38
CA TRP A 51 0.50 9.50 -11.99
C TRP A 51 -0.43 10.60 -11.44
N ASN A 52 -0.28 11.83 -11.94
CA ASN A 52 -0.82 13.09 -11.42
C ASN A 52 -2.20 12.99 -10.77
N ALA A 53 -2.19 13.15 -9.45
CA ALA A 53 -2.86 14.28 -8.82
C ALA A 53 -1.87 15.32 -8.28
N TRP A 54 -0.64 15.35 -8.81
CA TRP A 54 0.52 15.92 -8.11
C TRP A 54 0.96 17.31 -8.55
N GLY A 55 0.35 17.89 -9.57
CA GLY A 55 0.66 19.23 -10.10
C GLY A 55 0.21 20.42 -9.27
N GLU A 56 0.76 21.59 -9.60
CA GLU A 56 0.10 22.87 -9.28
C GLU A 56 -1.37 22.82 -9.73
N CYS A 57 -2.24 23.61 -9.10
CA CYS A 57 -3.64 23.73 -9.50
C CYS A 57 -3.77 24.36 -10.89
N THR A 58 -3.45 23.60 -11.94
CA THR A 58 -3.58 24.03 -13.33
C THR A 58 -4.70 23.24 -13.98
N LYS A 59 -5.71 23.95 -14.48
CA LYS A 59 -6.70 23.37 -15.38
C LYS A 59 -5.99 22.99 -16.68
N SER A 60 -5.87 21.70 -16.96
CA SER A 60 -5.49 21.21 -18.29
C SER A 60 -6.70 20.56 -18.94
N GLU A 61 -6.96 20.88 -20.20
CA GLU A 61 -8.05 20.28 -20.99
C GLU A 61 -7.86 18.76 -21.19
N SER A 62 -6.63 18.26 -21.06
CA SER A 62 -6.29 16.85 -21.27
C SER A 62 -6.37 15.97 -20.01
N THR A 63 -6.19 16.56 -18.82
CA THR A 63 -6.08 15.80 -17.55
C THR A 63 -7.13 16.16 -16.51
N GLY A 64 -7.94 17.21 -16.74
CA GLY A 64 -8.87 17.73 -15.75
C GLY A 64 -8.17 18.48 -14.60
N ASN A 65 -8.96 18.96 -13.64
CA ASN A 65 -8.49 19.75 -12.50
C ASN A 65 -7.67 18.88 -11.53
N SER A 66 -6.39 19.21 -11.32
CA SER A 66 -5.48 18.48 -10.40
C SER A 66 -5.84 18.66 -8.91
N CYS A 67 -6.54 19.74 -8.56
CA CYS A 67 -6.82 20.09 -7.17
C CYS A 67 -8.12 19.47 -6.66
N VAL A 68 -7.99 18.23 -6.23
CA VAL A 68 -9.01 17.42 -5.54
C VAL A 68 -9.00 17.82 -4.06
N TYR A 69 -9.90 18.72 -3.64
CA TYR A 69 -9.98 19.13 -2.23
C TYR A 69 -10.70 18.06 -1.40
N VAL A 70 -10.02 17.55 -0.37
CA VAL A 70 -10.64 16.69 0.66
C VAL A 70 -10.74 17.45 1.97
N SER A 71 -11.96 17.58 2.48
CA SER A 71 -12.23 18.44 3.64
C SER A 71 -11.62 17.90 4.94
N LEU A 72 -11.25 18.81 5.86
CA LEU A 72 -10.81 18.43 7.21
C LEU A 72 -11.88 17.64 7.98
N ARG A 73 -13.17 17.95 7.76
CA ARG A 73 -14.30 17.24 8.36
C ARG A 73 -14.36 15.76 7.97
N GLN A 74 -13.76 15.39 6.85
CA GLN A 74 -13.64 14.01 6.38
C GLN A 74 -12.31 13.38 6.83
N ARG A 75 -11.19 14.12 6.69
CA ARG A 75 -9.85 13.59 6.99
C ARG A 75 -9.58 13.37 8.47
N VAL A 76 -10.05 14.26 9.36
CA VAL A 76 -9.80 14.14 10.81
C VAL A 76 -10.46 12.88 11.39
N PRO A 77 -11.76 12.58 11.14
CA PRO A 77 -12.35 11.32 11.60
C PRO A 77 -11.71 10.08 10.99
N ALA A 78 -11.33 10.14 9.71
CA ALA A 78 -10.63 9.04 9.04
C ALA A 78 -9.30 8.72 9.73
N TYR A 79 -8.52 9.76 10.03
CA TYR A 79 -7.25 9.63 10.75
C TYR A 79 -7.47 9.01 12.13
N GLY A 80 -8.38 9.59 12.92
CA GLY A 80 -8.69 9.07 14.26
C GLY A 80 -9.20 7.62 14.27
N LYS A 81 -9.83 7.16 13.19
CA LYS A 81 -10.37 5.80 13.09
C LYS A 81 -9.34 4.75 12.67
N TYR A 82 -8.41 5.08 11.77
CA TYR A 82 -7.57 4.07 11.12
C TYR A 82 -6.08 4.22 11.40
N ALA A 83 -5.59 5.40 11.79
CA ALA A 83 -4.16 5.67 11.88
C ALA A 83 -3.44 4.74 12.87
N PHE A 84 -4.05 4.47 14.04
CA PHE A 84 -3.47 3.56 15.03
C PHE A 84 -3.20 2.16 14.47
N SER A 85 -4.18 1.54 13.82
CA SER A 85 -4.01 0.19 13.29
C SER A 85 -3.04 0.13 12.12
N ILE A 86 -2.98 1.19 11.30
CA ILE A 86 -1.99 1.29 10.23
C ILE A 86 -0.59 1.38 10.84
N GLN A 87 -0.38 2.22 11.86
CA GLN A 87 0.92 2.33 12.53
C GLN A 87 1.32 1.01 13.20
N LEU A 88 0.40 0.37 13.93
CA LEU A 88 0.67 -0.92 14.56
C LEU A 88 1.03 -2.00 13.52
N GLY A 89 0.33 -2.02 12.38
CA GLY A 89 0.66 -2.91 11.27
C GLY A 89 2.05 -2.65 10.69
N ALA A 90 2.45 -1.39 10.54
CA ALA A 90 3.80 -1.03 10.09
C ALA A 90 4.88 -1.51 11.06
N ASP A 91 4.67 -1.31 12.37
CA ASP A 91 5.62 -1.69 13.42
C ASP A 91 5.82 -3.22 13.47
N GLU A 92 4.73 -3.98 13.39
CA GLU A 92 4.79 -5.45 13.35
C GLU A 92 5.37 -5.99 12.04
N TYR A 93 5.06 -5.35 10.90
CA TYR A 93 5.67 -5.71 9.64
C TYR A 93 7.18 -5.43 9.64
N ALA A 94 7.63 -4.35 10.28
CA ALA A 94 9.05 -4.09 10.51
C ALA A 94 9.70 -5.16 11.40
N LYS A 95 9.00 -5.61 12.45
CA LYS A 95 9.44 -6.71 13.32
C LYS A 95 9.60 -8.02 12.53
N LEU A 96 8.63 -8.35 11.67
CA LEU A 96 8.69 -9.52 10.80
C LEU A 96 9.96 -9.51 9.93
N GLY A 97 10.30 -8.37 9.35
CA GLY A 97 11.54 -8.20 8.59
C GLY A 97 12.81 -8.51 9.39
N LYS A 98 12.87 -8.10 10.66
CA LYS A 98 14.00 -8.42 11.54
C LYS A 98 14.11 -9.93 11.79
N ILE A 99 12.98 -10.62 11.96
CA ILE A 99 12.95 -12.08 12.15
C ILE A 99 13.46 -12.79 10.88
N LEU A 100 12.96 -12.40 9.71
CA LEU A 100 13.31 -13.02 8.43
C LEU A 100 14.78 -12.80 8.02
N ARG A 101 15.37 -11.66 8.41
CA ARG A 101 16.80 -11.37 8.17
C ARG A 101 17.74 -12.06 9.16
N SER A 102 17.23 -12.72 10.21
CA SER A 102 18.05 -13.46 11.16
C SER A 102 18.74 -14.65 10.50
N SER A 103 19.95 -15.00 10.97
CA SER A 103 20.63 -16.24 10.55
C SER A 103 19.86 -17.51 10.93
N SER A 104 18.94 -17.41 11.90
CA SER A 104 18.06 -18.48 12.34
C SER A 104 16.66 -17.91 12.61
N PRO A 105 15.82 -17.75 11.58
CA PRO A 105 14.48 -17.19 11.73
C PRO A 105 13.61 -18.02 12.67
N ASN A 106 12.92 -17.34 13.59
CA ASN A 106 11.91 -17.96 14.43
C ASN A 106 10.60 -18.09 13.65
N TRP A 107 10.41 -19.21 12.96
CA TRP A 107 9.26 -19.44 12.07
C TRP A 107 7.90 -19.35 12.78
N ASN A 108 7.80 -19.77 14.04
CA ASN A 108 6.55 -19.69 14.80
C ASN A 108 6.17 -18.23 15.08
N GLU A 109 7.16 -17.39 15.40
CA GLU A 109 6.94 -15.96 15.61
C GLU A 109 6.65 -15.24 14.29
N ALA A 110 7.32 -15.62 13.20
CA ALA A 110 7.04 -15.09 11.87
C ALA A 110 5.61 -15.43 11.42
N ALA A 111 5.17 -16.68 11.60
CA ALA A 111 3.83 -17.15 11.24
C ALA A 111 2.73 -16.38 12.01
N ALA A 112 2.95 -16.10 13.30
CA ALA A 112 2.01 -15.33 14.10
C ALA A 112 1.82 -13.88 13.60
N LEU A 113 2.82 -13.30 12.92
CA LEU A 113 2.77 -11.93 12.40
C LEU A 113 2.10 -11.82 11.02
N VAL A 114 1.83 -12.95 10.36
CA VAL A 114 1.14 -13.02 9.06
C VAL A 114 -0.18 -13.80 9.15
N ASP A 115 -0.61 -14.14 10.37
CA ASP A 115 -1.85 -14.88 10.61
C ASP A 115 -3.06 -14.05 10.17
N ALA A 116 -3.79 -14.56 9.19
CA ALA A 116 -5.02 -13.93 8.70
C ALA A 116 -6.21 -14.09 9.66
N GLY A 117 -6.04 -14.82 10.77
CA GLY A 117 -7.11 -15.15 11.69
C GLY A 117 -8.12 -16.13 11.09
N GLY A 118 -9.27 -16.28 11.74
CA GLY A 118 -10.39 -17.08 11.22
C GLY A 118 -10.37 -18.57 11.58
N VAL A 119 -9.23 -19.11 12.03
CA VAL A 119 -9.21 -20.34 12.84
C VAL A 119 -9.46 -19.90 14.29
N ASP A 120 -10.54 -20.40 14.91
CA ASP A 120 -10.96 -20.08 16.28
C ASP A 120 -11.43 -18.64 16.58
N GLN A 121 -11.95 -17.90 15.59
CA GLN A 121 -12.42 -16.50 15.76
C GLN A 121 -11.36 -15.52 16.30
N ARG A 122 -10.07 -15.85 16.18
CA ARG A 122 -8.99 -14.94 16.57
C ARG A 122 -8.93 -13.75 15.61
N MET A 123 -8.59 -12.59 16.16
CA MET A 123 -8.32 -11.40 15.35
C MET A 123 -7.10 -11.66 14.46
N PRO A 124 -7.09 -11.16 13.21
CA PRO A 124 -5.91 -11.21 12.36
C PRO A 124 -4.72 -10.49 13.01
N ALA A 125 -3.52 -10.89 12.62
CA ALA A 125 -2.30 -10.20 12.98
C ALA A 125 -2.38 -8.73 12.51
N PRO A 126 -1.90 -7.75 13.30
CA PRO A 126 -1.94 -6.34 12.96
C PRO A 126 -1.45 -5.97 11.54
N ALA A 127 -0.41 -6.64 11.04
CA ALA A 127 0.08 -6.41 9.68
C ALA A 127 -0.95 -6.77 8.59
N VAL A 128 -1.76 -7.81 8.81
CA VAL A 128 -2.86 -8.26 7.93
C VAL A 128 -4.10 -7.39 8.15
N ASP A 129 -4.45 -7.13 9.42
CA ASP A 129 -5.57 -6.29 9.83
C ASP A 129 -5.49 -4.86 9.27
N ALA A 130 -4.27 -4.37 9.05
CA ALA A 130 -4.00 -3.07 8.45
C ALA A 130 -4.44 -2.98 6.97
N GLU A 131 -4.46 -4.07 6.20
CA GLU A 131 -4.70 -4.03 4.75
C GLU A 131 -6.04 -3.35 4.40
N LEU A 132 -7.14 -3.82 4.99
CA LEU A 132 -8.47 -3.24 4.76
C LEU A 132 -8.55 -1.82 5.33
N LYS A 133 -7.86 -1.55 6.44
CA LYS A 133 -7.84 -0.22 7.05
C LYS A 133 -7.09 0.79 6.20
N MET A 134 -6.00 0.39 5.54
CA MET A 134 -5.30 1.20 4.54
C MET A 134 -6.23 1.55 3.37
N ALA A 135 -6.98 0.57 2.85
CA ALA A 135 -7.94 0.77 1.77
C ALA A 135 -9.02 1.81 2.14
N LEU A 136 -9.60 1.66 3.33
CA LEU A 136 -10.64 2.54 3.86
C LEU A 136 -10.09 3.92 4.18
N PHE A 137 -8.90 3.99 4.76
CA PHE A 137 -8.22 5.23 5.07
C PHE A 137 -7.90 6.02 3.81
N ALA A 138 -7.28 5.41 2.80
CA ALA A 138 -7.04 6.04 1.50
C ALA A 138 -8.33 6.55 0.86
N THR A 139 -9.40 5.76 0.89
CA THR A 139 -10.70 6.17 0.34
C THR A 139 -11.20 7.45 1.04
N GLN A 140 -11.12 7.53 2.36
CA GLN A 140 -11.58 8.73 3.09
C GLN A 140 -10.59 9.89 3.01
N MET A 141 -9.30 9.63 2.82
CA MET A 141 -8.28 10.68 2.75
C MET A 141 -8.16 11.33 1.37
N LEU A 142 -8.50 10.59 0.31
CA LEU A 142 -8.19 10.98 -1.08
C LEU A 142 -9.45 11.16 -1.97
N THR A 143 -10.64 10.76 -1.51
CA THR A 143 -11.88 11.01 -2.26
C THR A 143 -12.36 12.43 -2.01
N SER A 144 -12.36 13.27 -3.04
CA SER A 144 -13.00 14.59 -2.95
C SER A 144 -14.50 14.51 -3.18
N PRO A 145 -15.31 15.21 -2.38
CA PRO A 145 -16.73 15.38 -2.67
C PRO A 145 -16.99 16.27 -3.90
N ASN A 146 -15.99 17.01 -4.38
CA ASN A 146 -16.11 17.97 -5.49
C ASN A 146 -15.60 17.39 -6.83
N PHE A 147 -15.29 16.10 -6.87
CA PHE A 147 -14.84 15.41 -8.07
C PHE A 147 -15.68 14.14 -8.27
N SER A 148 -16.35 14.02 -9.41
CA SER A 148 -17.23 12.89 -9.72
C SER A 148 -16.49 11.64 -10.20
N GLY A 149 -15.20 11.75 -10.51
CA GLY A 149 -14.36 10.61 -10.88
C GLY A 149 -13.61 10.01 -9.69
N VAL A 150 -12.89 8.91 -9.93
CA VAL A 150 -11.98 8.35 -8.93
C VAL A 150 -10.63 9.05 -9.04
N ALA A 151 -10.14 9.61 -7.93
CA ALA A 151 -8.84 10.27 -7.89
C ALA A 151 -7.73 9.26 -8.22
N ARG A 152 -6.76 9.64 -9.06
CA ARG A 152 -5.65 8.74 -9.42
C ARG A 152 -4.80 8.34 -8.22
N GLU A 153 -4.61 9.25 -7.26
CA GLU A 153 -3.97 8.95 -5.97
C GLU A 153 -4.66 7.81 -5.22
N LEU A 154 -6.00 7.78 -5.24
CA LEU A 154 -6.74 6.69 -4.61
C LEU A 154 -6.50 5.38 -5.34
N LEU A 155 -6.54 5.39 -6.67
CA LEU A 155 -6.30 4.20 -7.49
C LEU A 155 -4.88 3.65 -7.30
N VAL A 156 -3.87 4.52 -7.25
CA VAL A 156 -2.47 4.14 -7.00
C VAL A 156 -2.29 3.66 -5.56
N SER A 157 -2.92 4.30 -4.58
CA SER A 157 -2.91 3.82 -3.18
C SER A 157 -3.50 2.41 -3.07
N ARG A 158 -4.64 2.15 -3.71
CA ARG A 158 -5.28 0.82 -3.75
C ARG A 158 -4.40 -0.23 -4.42
N TYR A 159 -3.68 0.15 -5.48
CA TYR A 159 -2.72 -0.74 -6.13
C TYR A 159 -1.66 -1.21 -5.12
N TYR A 160 -1.01 -0.30 -4.39
CA TYR A 160 -0.02 -0.70 -3.41
C TYR A 160 -0.58 -1.48 -2.22
N VAL A 161 -1.81 -1.20 -1.80
CA VAL A 161 -2.50 -2.03 -0.80
C VAL A 161 -2.69 -3.46 -1.32
N ASN A 162 -3.11 -3.64 -2.58
CA ASN A 162 -3.25 -4.96 -3.20
C ASN A 162 -1.91 -5.69 -3.33
N GLU A 163 -0.84 -4.99 -3.72
CA GLU A 163 0.50 -5.58 -3.81
C GLU A 163 1.01 -5.97 -2.42
N TYR A 164 0.82 -5.13 -1.40
CA TYR A 164 1.15 -5.47 -0.02
C TYR A 164 0.38 -6.72 0.48
N ALA A 165 -0.93 -6.77 0.27
CA ALA A 165 -1.76 -7.92 0.66
C ALA A 165 -1.32 -9.21 -0.04
N PHE A 166 -0.99 -9.14 -1.33
CA PHE A 166 -0.39 -10.26 -2.07
C PHE A 166 0.91 -10.73 -1.43
N SER A 167 1.78 -9.79 -1.07
CA SER A 167 3.06 -10.10 -0.44
C SER A 167 2.89 -10.86 0.86
N LEU A 168 1.94 -10.46 1.72
CA LEU A 168 1.65 -11.13 2.99
C LEU A 168 1.13 -12.55 2.76
N LYS A 169 0.18 -12.72 1.83
CA LYS A 169 -0.38 -14.03 1.49
C LYS A 169 0.67 -15.02 1.01
N GLU A 170 1.53 -14.62 0.07
CA GLU A 170 2.58 -15.51 -0.43
C GLU A 170 3.70 -15.69 0.59
N MET A 171 3.97 -14.68 1.42
CA MET A 171 4.98 -14.76 2.48
C MET A 171 4.56 -15.74 3.57
N ALA A 172 3.27 -15.81 3.89
CA ALA A 172 2.75 -16.83 4.81
C ALA A 172 3.06 -18.25 4.32
N LYS A 173 2.86 -18.52 3.02
CA LYS A 173 3.23 -19.82 2.42
C LYS A 173 4.73 -20.08 2.52
N ALA A 174 5.56 -19.10 2.18
CA ALA A 174 7.01 -19.22 2.27
C ALA A 174 7.49 -19.45 3.72
N ILE A 175 6.83 -18.83 4.71
CA ILE A 175 7.08 -19.04 6.14
C ILE A 175 6.72 -20.47 6.55
N ASP A 176 5.57 -20.99 6.10
CA ASP A 176 5.14 -22.37 6.36
C ASP A 176 6.13 -23.39 5.76
N GLU A 177 6.63 -23.11 4.57
CA GLU A 177 7.67 -23.90 3.87
C GLU A 177 9.08 -23.68 4.43
N ARG A 178 9.26 -22.69 5.32
CA ARG A 178 10.55 -22.26 5.88
C ARG A 178 11.56 -21.83 4.82
N ASP A 179 11.08 -21.27 3.71
CA ASP A 179 11.90 -20.68 2.65
C ASP A 179 12.23 -19.22 3.00
N ALA A 180 13.40 -19.03 3.64
CA ALA A 180 13.87 -17.72 4.07
C ALA A 180 14.14 -16.75 2.92
N ALA A 181 14.65 -17.26 1.79
CA ALA A 181 14.97 -16.41 0.65
C ALA A 181 13.69 -15.84 0.03
N THR A 182 12.68 -16.71 -0.18
CA THR A 182 11.39 -16.29 -0.71
C THR A 182 10.63 -15.39 0.26
N ALA A 183 10.60 -15.75 1.55
CA ALA A 183 9.93 -14.93 2.57
C ALA A 183 10.55 -13.52 2.65
N LEU A 184 11.89 -13.43 2.62
CA LEU A 184 12.58 -12.14 2.67
C LEU A 184 12.33 -11.31 1.40
N GLY A 185 12.38 -11.92 0.21
CA GLY A 185 12.09 -11.21 -1.04
C GLY A 185 10.65 -10.67 -1.11
N LEU A 186 9.68 -11.43 -0.59
CA LEU A 186 8.29 -10.99 -0.45
C LEU A 186 8.15 -9.90 0.62
N TRP A 187 8.94 -9.95 1.68
CA TRP A 187 8.95 -8.89 2.70
C TRP A 187 9.48 -7.57 2.15
N GLU A 188 10.56 -7.60 1.37
CA GLU A 188 11.07 -6.40 0.70
C GLU A 188 10.05 -5.84 -0.30
N PHE A 189 9.35 -6.72 -1.02
CA PHE A 189 8.26 -6.37 -1.91
C PHE A 189 7.10 -5.65 -1.20
N GLY A 190 6.62 -6.21 -0.08
CA GLY A 190 5.53 -5.59 0.66
C GLY A 190 5.99 -4.30 1.34
N LYS A 191 7.25 -4.22 1.80
CA LYS A 191 7.83 -2.98 2.33
C LYS A 191 7.82 -1.86 1.29
N ASP A 192 8.27 -2.14 0.06
CA ASP A 192 8.26 -1.17 -1.03
C ASP A 192 6.83 -0.68 -1.31
N SER A 193 5.87 -1.60 -1.31
CA SER A 193 4.45 -1.29 -1.53
C SER A 193 3.87 -0.44 -0.39
N TRP A 194 4.12 -0.82 0.87
CA TRP A 194 3.70 -0.05 2.04
C TRP A 194 4.29 1.35 2.06
N ASN A 195 5.60 1.47 1.83
CA ASN A 195 6.30 2.75 1.81
C ASN A 195 5.81 3.65 0.65
N SER A 196 5.43 3.04 -0.46
CA SER A 196 4.80 3.75 -1.59
C SER A 196 3.41 4.27 -1.23
N TYR A 197 2.61 3.46 -0.54
CA TYR A 197 1.29 3.85 -0.03
C TYR A 197 1.38 5.03 0.95
N ILE A 198 2.25 4.97 1.96
CA ILE A 198 2.38 6.07 2.94
C ILE A 198 2.92 7.35 2.29
N SER A 199 3.76 7.24 1.25
CA SER A 199 4.26 8.40 0.51
C SER A 199 3.12 9.19 -0.13
N ILE A 200 2.08 8.51 -0.61
CA ILE A 200 0.87 9.14 -1.15
C ILE A 200 0.05 9.76 -0.01
N ILE A 201 -0.24 8.98 1.02
CA ILE A 201 -1.18 9.36 2.08
C ILE A 201 -0.64 10.46 2.98
N ASN A 202 0.67 10.49 3.26
CA ASN A 202 1.31 11.53 4.06
C ASN A 202 1.16 12.93 3.46
N ARG A 203 0.90 13.05 2.15
CA ARG A 203 0.58 14.35 1.52
C ARG A 203 -0.80 14.86 1.93
N ALA A 204 -1.74 13.95 2.14
CA ALA A 204 -3.09 14.28 2.60
C ALA A 204 -3.15 14.54 4.12
N ILE A 205 -2.05 14.34 4.85
CA ILE A 205 -1.95 14.58 6.29
C ILE A 205 -1.24 15.92 6.54
N SER A 206 -2.03 16.90 6.92
CA SER A 206 -1.53 18.19 7.42
C SER A 206 -1.46 18.16 8.96
N PRO A 207 -0.76 19.11 9.62
CA PRO A 207 -0.73 19.20 11.08
C PRO A 207 -2.10 19.32 11.75
N LYS A 208 -3.14 19.75 11.03
CA LYS A 208 -4.54 19.79 11.52
C LYS A 208 -5.27 18.45 11.46
N VAL A 209 -4.70 17.46 10.77
CA VAL A 209 -5.28 16.12 10.60
C VAL A 209 -4.63 15.14 11.55
N GLY A 210 -3.29 15.14 11.63
CA GLY A 210 -2.52 14.25 12.48
C GLY A 210 -1.04 14.27 12.09
N ASP A 211 -0.30 13.32 12.66
CA ASP A 211 1.11 13.11 12.35
C ASP A 211 1.27 12.25 11.10
N LYS A 212 2.38 12.45 10.39
CA LYS A 212 2.69 11.62 9.22
C LYS A 212 3.18 10.25 9.69
N PHE A 213 2.93 9.23 8.87
CA PHE A 213 3.47 7.89 9.09
C PHE A 213 4.95 7.84 8.70
N ASP A 214 5.73 7.09 9.47
CA ASP A 214 7.11 6.79 9.15
C ASP A 214 7.22 5.64 8.15
N ALA A 215 8.30 5.66 7.36
CA ALA A 215 8.63 4.56 6.47
C ALA A 215 9.18 3.37 7.25
N ILE A 216 8.82 2.17 6.80
CA ILE A 216 9.40 0.93 7.30
C ILE A 216 10.83 0.83 6.78
N VAL A 217 11.79 0.52 7.67
CA VAL A 217 13.23 0.44 7.40
C VAL A 217 13.69 -1.02 7.33
#